data_AF-X1R7H3-F1
#
_entry.id   AF-X1R7H3-F1
#
_cell.length_a   1.000
_cell.length_b   1.000
_cell.length_c   1.000
_cell.angle_alpha   90.00
_cell.angle_beta   90.00
_cell.angle_gamma   90.00
#
_symmetry.space_group_name_H-M   'P 1'
#
loop_
_entity.id
_entity.type
_entity.pdbx_description
1 polymer ?
#
loop_
_entity_poly.entity_id
_entity_poly.type
_entity_poly.pdbx_seq_one_letter_code
_entity_poly.pdbx_strand_id
1 'polypeptide(L)'
;LSRVEKVTKEQESRLNGLRQEKESLENKKAQLIQLEEHIRDTERALERWDDQVKQHHTQLKEYEELIAQRSTIEEGYTQFVKTKELCDELERRFRQSVNLEKQKSQLDSKIREAGQSLITDHALAQSRIRELEASSRKLPQLKNELSSLQVQLRHLAELDETLLGRRQASQELLTQVHHLESNKTQLEQEIKEIQEKLNLLSTQTEAKCPLCERELEVEGLKLIETKYADDRHSKSNSLKLNQVELDKKKTELESLEKEVSQLDAGLKQDRASAQSKASILSQSISEAEEAGNRLNEERKRLAEIEEHLSRKDFATIEQRALEELEGELVELAYDPQQHEEIRQRLINLQQYEEPKRRLEEAGRLINQEKEAVSRAEEAAQELRHSLEADNQKRQSLGEELNQLPRLVDDL
;
A
#
# COMPACT_ATOMS: atom_id res chain seq x y z
N LEU A 1 -135.45 68.34 21.49
CA LEU A 1 -134.14 68.74 20.89
C LEU A 1 -133.01 68.71 21.92
N SER A 2 -133.14 69.29 23.12
CA SER A 2 -132.13 69.23 24.21
C SER A 2 -131.75 67.82 24.75
N ARG A 3 -132.63 66.82 24.66
CA ARG A 3 -132.36 65.45 25.15
C ARG A 3 -131.60 64.56 24.16
N VAL A 4 -131.64 64.88 22.85
CA VAL A 4 -130.93 64.13 21.81
C VAL A 4 -129.49 64.63 21.68
N GLU A 5 -129.25 65.94 21.78
CA GLU A 5 -127.89 66.53 21.81
C GLU A 5 -127.07 66.09 23.03
N LYS A 6 -127.72 65.79 24.16
CA LYS A 6 -127.04 65.25 25.36
C LYS A 6 -126.58 63.81 25.16
N VAL A 7 -127.41 62.99 24.53
CA VAL A 7 -127.11 61.57 24.23
C VAL A 7 -126.09 61.45 23.11
N THR A 8 -126.11 62.31 22.08
CA THR A 8 -125.07 62.32 21.04
C THR A 8 -123.75 62.88 21.55
N LYS A 9 -123.72 63.88 22.45
CA LYS A 9 -122.48 64.30 23.12
C LYS A 9 -121.90 63.22 24.02
N GLU A 10 -122.73 62.49 24.75
CA GLU A 10 -122.30 61.34 25.57
C GLU A 10 -121.80 60.17 24.72
N GLN A 11 -122.44 59.90 23.57
CA GLN A 11 -121.98 58.89 22.62
C GLN A 11 -120.71 59.31 21.86
N GLU A 12 -120.56 60.58 21.47
CA GLU A 12 -119.33 61.11 20.86
C GLU A 12 -118.18 61.16 21.87
N SER A 13 -118.42 61.49 23.14
CA SER A 13 -117.40 61.38 24.19
C SER A 13 -117.00 59.92 24.45
N ARG A 14 -117.95 58.98 24.41
CA ARG A 14 -117.65 57.54 24.47
C ARG A 14 -116.86 57.07 23.26
N LEU A 15 -117.21 57.50 22.05
CA LEU A 15 -116.56 57.08 20.81
C LEU A 15 -115.17 57.71 20.65
N ASN A 16 -114.96 58.93 21.12
CA ASN A 16 -113.64 59.54 21.25
C ASN A 16 -112.81 58.88 22.36
N GLY A 17 -113.41 58.51 23.49
CA GLY A 17 -112.76 57.71 24.53
C GLY A 17 -112.28 56.36 23.99
N LEU A 18 -113.17 55.62 23.31
CA LEU A 18 -112.84 54.34 22.67
C LEU A 18 -111.79 54.48 21.55
N ARG A 19 -111.77 55.60 20.81
CA ARG A 19 -110.72 55.88 19.80
C ARG A 19 -109.37 56.18 20.44
N GLN A 20 -109.33 57.01 21.49
CA GLN A 20 -108.11 57.28 22.26
C GLN A 20 -107.59 56.02 22.94
N GLU A 21 -108.48 55.16 23.45
CA GLU A 21 -108.14 53.86 24.00
C GLU A 21 -107.58 52.91 22.95
N LYS A 22 -108.22 52.80 21.78
CA LYS A 22 -107.72 51.99 20.65
C LYS A 22 -106.35 52.47 20.18
N GLU A 23 -106.14 53.78 20.05
CA GLU A 23 -104.85 54.37 19.69
C GLU A 23 -103.80 54.12 20.78
N SER A 24 -104.18 54.21 22.06
CA SER A 24 -103.28 53.86 23.18
C SER A 24 -102.91 52.37 23.18
N LEU A 25 -103.85 51.48 22.84
CA LEU A 25 -103.65 50.04 22.73
C LEU A 25 -102.77 49.68 21.53
N GLU A 26 -102.99 50.32 20.38
CA GLU A 26 -102.16 50.15 19.17
C GLU A 26 -100.73 50.65 19.42
N ASN A 27 -100.57 51.78 20.10
CA ASN A 27 -99.26 52.30 20.52
C ASN A 27 -98.56 51.37 21.53
N LYS A 28 -99.26 50.86 22.56
CA LYS A 28 -98.71 49.89 23.51
C LYS A 28 -98.37 48.55 22.85
N LYS A 29 -99.16 48.09 21.88
CA LYS A 29 -98.85 46.89 21.08
C LYS A 29 -97.61 47.09 20.21
N ALA A 30 -97.47 48.24 19.56
CA ALA A 30 -96.26 48.57 18.79
C ALA A 30 -95.02 48.66 19.70
N GLN A 31 -95.15 49.27 20.88
CA GLN A 31 -94.10 49.31 21.90
C GLN A 31 -93.73 47.90 22.40
N LEU A 32 -94.71 47.00 22.56
CA LEU A 32 -94.47 45.63 22.99
C LEU A 32 -93.74 44.83 21.91
N ILE A 33 -94.10 44.97 20.63
CA ILE A 33 -93.39 44.32 19.51
C ILE A 33 -91.94 44.81 19.42
N GLN A 34 -91.70 46.12 19.53
CA GLN A 34 -90.36 46.69 19.55
C GLN A 34 -89.53 46.22 20.76
N LEU A 35 -90.17 46.10 21.92
CA LEU A 35 -89.54 45.59 23.14
C LEU A 35 -89.23 44.09 23.02
N GLU A 36 -90.10 43.29 22.42
CA GLU A 36 -89.84 41.86 22.15
C GLU A 36 -88.69 41.66 21.16
N GLU A 37 -88.57 42.50 20.13
CA GLU A 37 -87.43 42.48 19.21
C GLU A 37 -86.13 42.85 19.94
N HIS A 38 -86.15 43.92 20.75
CA HIS A 38 -85.00 44.33 21.58
C HIS A 38 -84.58 43.24 22.58
N ILE A 39 -85.55 42.58 23.23
CA ILE A 39 -85.32 41.43 24.13
C ILE A 39 -84.62 40.30 23.37
N ARG A 40 -85.11 39.92 22.18
CA ARG A 40 -84.51 38.82 21.39
C ARG A 40 -83.09 39.15 20.90
N ASP A 41 -82.82 40.40 20.58
CA ASP A 41 -81.48 40.83 20.18
C ASP A 41 -80.53 40.90 21.39
N THR A 42 -81.03 41.34 22.55
CA THR A 42 -80.30 41.34 23.83
C THR A 42 -79.98 39.92 24.30
N GLU A 43 -80.93 38.98 24.17
CA GLU A 43 -80.73 37.55 24.44
C GLU A 43 -79.63 36.95 23.56
N ARG A 44 -79.64 37.24 22.24
CA ARG A 44 -78.59 36.79 21.32
C ARG A 44 -77.24 37.43 21.62
N ALA A 45 -77.21 38.70 22.04
CA ALA A 45 -75.97 39.36 22.45
C ALA A 45 -75.43 38.74 23.75
N LEU A 46 -76.30 38.45 24.72
CA LEU A 46 -75.96 37.81 25.98
C LEU A 46 -75.40 36.40 25.75
N GLU A 47 -76.02 35.59 24.89
CA GLU A 47 -75.53 34.24 24.56
C GLU A 47 -74.11 34.28 23.97
N ARG A 48 -73.81 35.24 23.08
CA ARG A 48 -72.46 35.42 22.54
C ARG A 48 -71.44 35.80 23.60
N TRP A 49 -71.79 36.71 24.52
CA TRP A 49 -70.90 37.10 25.61
C TRP A 49 -70.71 35.97 26.62
N ASP A 50 -71.77 35.24 26.98
CA ASP A 50 -71.68 34.06 27.84
C ASP A 50 -70.78 32.96 27.22
N ASP A 51 -70.83 32.77 25.90
CA ASP A 51 -69.93 31.84 25.20
C ASP A 51 -68.48 32.35 25.15
N GLN A 52 -68.26 33.67 25.00
CA GLN A 52 -66.92 34.25 25.12
C GLN A 52 -66.36 34.11 26.55
N VAL A 53 -67.18 34.32 27.58
CA VAL A 53 -66.80 34.07 28.98
C VAL A 53 -66.35 32.61 29.14
N LYS A 54 -67.12 31.64 28.66
CA LYS A 54 -66.75 30.21 28.75
C LYS A 54 -65.43 29.89 28.02
N GLN A 55 -65.20 30.48 26.85
CA GLN A 55 -63.96 30.27 26.08
C GLN A 55 -62.75 30.81 26.84
N HIS A 56 -62.81 32.07 27.28
CA HIS A 56 -61.72 32.69 28.05
C HIS A 56 -61.51 31.98 29.40
N HIS A 57 -62.57 31.53 30.06
CA HIS A 57 -62.45 30.77 31.32
C HIS A 57 -61.79 29.40 31.11
N THR A 58 -62.03 28.75 29.97
CA THR A 58 -61.37 27.48 29.60
C THR A 58 -59.88 27.71 29.36
N GLN A 59 -59.51 28.73 28.58
CA GLN A 59 -58.11 29.08 28.31
C GLN A 59 -57.37 29.51 29.58
N LEU A 60 -58.02 30.31 30.43
CA LEU A 60 -57.48 30.75 31.70
C LEU A 60 -57.22 29.56 32.63
N LYS A 61 -58.14 28.59 32.69
CA LYS A 61 -57.95 27.37 33.46
C LYS A 61 -56.76 26.53 32.95
N GLU A 62 -56.61 26.37 31.64
CA GLU A 62 -55.46 25.67 31.06
C GLU A 62 -54.14 26.37 31.40
N TYR A 63 -54.10 27.71 31.37
CA TYR A 63 -52.93 28.48 31.78
C TYR A 63 -52.64 28.38 33.28
N GLU A 64 -53.67 28.41 34.12
CA GLU A 64 -53.51 28.27 35.57
C GLU A 64 -53.01 26.87 35.96
N GLU A 65 -53.52 25.81 35.33
CA GLU A 65 -53.04 24.43 35.53
C GLU A 65 -51.56 24.29 35.13
N LEU A 66 -51.17 24.90 34.00
CA LEU A 66 -49.78 24.88 33.54
C LEU A 66 -48.85 25.67 34.47
N ILE A 67 -49.30 26.84 34.96
CA ILE A 67 -48.55 27.65 35.93
C ILE A 67 -48.46 26.95 37.29
N ALA A 68 -49.45 26.15 37.68
CA ALA A 68 -49.37 25.33 38.90
C ALA A 68 -48.21 24.33 38.84
N GLN A 69 -47.87 23.82 37.65
CA GLN A 69 -46.76 22.90 37.40
C GLN A 69 -45.43 23.60 37.09
N ARG A 70 -45.37 24.92 37.26
CA ARG A 70 -44.23 25.76 36.88
C ARG A 70 -42.90 25.27 37.42
N SER A 71 -42.81 24.95 38.72
CA SER A 71 -41.56 24.52 39.35
C SER A 71 -41.01 23.25 38.68
N THR A 72 -41.86 22.24 38.49
CA THR A 72 -41.49 20.97 37.86
C THR A 72 -41.01 21.16 36.42
N ILE A 73 -41.70 22.01 35.64
CA ILE A 73 -41.34 22.29 34.24
C ILE A 73 -40.02 23.06 34.16
N GLU A 74 -39.84 24.08 35.00
CA GLU A 74 -38.62 24.90 35.03
C GLU A 74 -37.39 24.08 35.52
N GLU A 75 -37.56 23.24 36.53
CA GLU A 75 -36.52 22.33 37.02
C GLU A 75 -36.13 21.30 35.94
N GLY A 76 -37.13 20.65 35.32
CA GLY A 76 -36.91 19.69 34.24
C GLY A 76 -36.21 20.31 33.03
N TYR A 77 -36.63 21.51 32.61
CA TYR A 77 -35.99 22.25 31.53
C TYR A 77 -34.57 22.72 31.87
N THR A 78 -34.32 23.15 33.12
CA THR A 78 -32.97 23.52 33.56
C THR A 78 -32.03 22.32 33.51
N GLN A 79 -32.51 21.13 33.90
CA GLN A 79 -31.74 19.90 33.74
C GLN A 79 -31.53 19.56 32.26
N PHE A 80 -32.55 19.71 31.41
CA PHE A 80 -32.43 19.49 29.97
C PHE A 80 -31.30 20.32 29.35
N VAL A 81 -31.27 21.63 29.61
CA VAL A 81 -30.23 22.53 29.08
C VAL A 81 -28.84 22.12 29.55
N LYS A 82 -28.66 21.84 30.85
CA LYS A 82 -27.37 21.37 31.39
C LYS A 82 -26.92 20.03 30.79
N THR A 83 -27.85 19.08 30.65
CA THR A 83 -27.55 17.77 30.04
C THR A 83 -27.22 17.92 28.56
N LYS A 84 -27.87 18.85 27.85
CA LYS A 84 -27.57 19.17 26.46
C LYS A 84 -26.16 19.71 26.27
N GLU A 85 -25.76 20.68 27.09
CA GLU A 85 -24.39 21.23 27.07
C GLU A 85 -23.33 20.15 27.34
N LEU A 86 -23.57 19.28 28.33
CA LEU A 86 -22.68 18.14 28.62
C LEU A 86 -22.61 17.15 27.46
N CYS A 87 -23.74 16.87 26.80
CA CYS A 87 -23.79 15.99 25.63
C CYS A 87 -23.00 16.58 24.45
N ASP A 88 -23.15 17.87 24.18
CA ASP A 88 -22.43 18.55 23.09
C ASP A 88 -20.91 18.55 23.33
N GLU A 89 -20.47 18.71 24.58
CA GLU A 89 -19.07 18.61 24.96
C GLU A 89 -18.52 17.19 24.77
N LEU A 90 -19.25 16.16 25.21
CA LEU A 90 -18.85 14.77 25.00
C LEU A 90 -18.87 14.37 23.53
N GLU A 91 -19.75 14.94 22.72
CA GLU A 91 -19.76 14.77 21.26
C GLU A 91 -18.50 15.36 20.60
N ARG A 92 -18.04 16.53 21.07
CA ARG A 92 -16.76 17.11 20.61
C ARG A 92 -15.58 16.22 21.00
N ARG A 93 -15.52 15.76 22.24
CA ARG A 93 -14.48 14.84 22.71
C ARG A 93 -14.51 13.51 21.96
N PHE A 94 -15.69 12.97 21.68
CA PHE A 94 -15.85 11.77 20.86
C PHE A 94 -15.20 11.97 19.48
N ARG A 95 -15.52 13.05 18.77
CA ARG A 95 -14.94 13.33 17.44
C ARG A 95 -13.41 13.48 17.50
N GLN A 96 -12.90 14.15 18.53
CA GLN A 96 -11.46 14.26 18.76
C GLN A 96 -10.83 12.88 18.99
N SER A 97 -11.43 12.05 19.86
CA SER A 97 -10.93 10.70 20.16
C SER A 97 -10.86 9.82 18.90
N VAL A 98 -11.88 9.86 18.05
CA VAL A 98 -11.92 9.10 16.79
C VAL A 98 -10.83 9.56 15.82
N ASN A 99 -10.58 10.88 15.75
CA ASN A 99 -9.52 11.41 14.89
C ASN A 99 -8.13 11.02 15.40
N LEU A 100 -7.90 11.13 16.70
CA LEU A 100 -6.65 10.71 17.33
C LEU A 100 -6.43 9.20 17.15
N GLU A 101 -7.44 8.35 17.38
CA GLU A 101 -7.34 6.90 17.19
C GLU A 101 -7.03 6.53 15.73
N LYS A 102 -7.60 7.27 14.77
CA LYS A 102 -7.26 7.12 13.35
C LYS A 102 -5.79 7.47 13.08
N GLN A 103 -5.29 8.58 13.62
CA GLN A 103 -3.88 8.96 13.49
C GLN A 103 -2.95 7.96 14.18
N LYS A 104 -3.34 7.44 15.35
CA LYS A 104 -2.67 6.36 16.07
C LYS A 104 -2.46 5.14 15.17
N SER A 105 -3.55 4.61 14.61
CA SER A 105 -3.48 3.45 13.71
C SER A 105 -2.60 3.67 12.47
N GLN A 106 -2.55 4.90 11.95
CA GLN A 106 -1.68 5.25 10.83
C GLN A 106 -0.20 5.25 11.22
N LEU A 107 0.15 5.78 12.41
CA LEU A 107 1.51 5.74 12.93
C LEU A 107 1.93 4.30 13.26
N ASP A 108 1.07 3.51 13.88
CA ASP A 108 1.30 2.08 14.14
C ASP A 108 1.59 1.31 12.85
N SER A 109 0.85 1.58 11.76
CA SER A 109 1.11 0.96 10.45
C SER A 109 2.50 1.33 9.94
N LYS A 110 2.88 2.61 9.98
CA LYS A 110 4.20 3.07 9.53
C LYS A 110 5.35 2.46 10.33
N ILE A 111 5.20 2.37 11.66
CA ILE A 111 6.19 1.74 12.54
C ILE A 111 6.32 0.25 12.19
N ARG A 112 5.20 -0.43 11.98
CA ARG A 112 5.18 -1.84 11.57
C ARG A 112 5.82 -2.05 10.20
N GLU A 113 5.53 -1.19 9.23
CA GLU A 113 6.12 -1.22 7.90
C GLU A 113 7.63 -1.03 7.94
N ALA A 114 8.13 -0.07 8.73
CA ALA A 114 9.57 0.14 8.93
C ALA A 114 10.25 -1.08 9.56
N GLY A 115 9.64 -1.67 10.60
CA GLY A 115 10.13 -2.90 11.22
C GLY A 115 10.14 -4.08 10.23
N GLN A 116 9.08 -4.23 9.43
CA GLN A 116 8.98 -5.28 8.42
C GLN A 116 10.01 -5.12 7.30
N SER A 117 10.33 -3.87 6.91
CA SER A 117 11.41 -3.58 5.96
C SER A 117 12.74 -4.09 6.49
N LEU A 118 13.07 -3.79 7.75
CA LEU A 118 14.31 -4.26 8.38
C LEU A 118 14.37 -5.80 8.49
N ILE A 119 13.26 -6.46 8.82
CA ILE A 119 13.19 -7.93 8.83
C ILE A 119 13.42 -8.51 7.43
N THR A 120 12.90 -7.85 6.39
CA THR A 120 13.10 -8.27 5.01
C THR A 120 14.56 -8.10 4.59
N ASP A 121 15.16 -6.95 4.91
CA ASP A 121 16.58 -6.69 4.68
C ASP A 121 17.48 -7.67 5.45
N HIS A 122 17.11 -8.03 6.69
CA HIS A 122 17.78 -9.06 7.47
C HIS A 122 17.76 -10.41 6.76
N ALA A 123 16.59 -10.86 6.28
CA ALA A 123 16.46 -12.12 5.57
C ALA A 123 17.28 -12.14 4.26
N LEU A 124 17.34 -11.02 3.53
CA LEU A 124 18.15 -10.87 2.32
C LEU A 124 19.65 -10.89 2.63
N ALA A 125 20.09 -10.17 3.67
CA ALA A 125 21.48 -10.21 4.11
C ALA A 125 21.89 -11.62 4.56
N GLN A 126 21.02 -12.33 5.29
CA GLN A 126 21.26 -13.73 5.68
C GLN A 126 21.37 -14.68 4.49
N SER A 127 20.48 -14.57 3.49
CA SER A 127 20.56 -15.41 2.29
C SER A 127 21.85 -15.15 1.53
N ARG A 128 22.23 -13.87 1.40
CA ARG A 128 23.48 -13.47 0.75
C ARG A 128 24.72 -13.97 1.47
N ILE A 129 24.74 -13.89 2.80
CA ILE A 129 25.80 -14.46 3.63
C ILE A 129 25.94 -15.96 3.37
N ARG A 130 24.84 -16.72 3.31
CA ARG A 130 24.88 -18.17 3.05
C ARG A 130 25.48 -18.50 1.68
N GLU A 131 25.13 -17.74 0.65
CA GLU A 131 25.70 -17.89 -0.69
C GLU A 131 27.21 -17.61 -0.71
N LEU A 132 27.62 -16.48 -0.14
CA LEU A 132 29.02 -16.06 -0.08
C LEU A 132 29.87 -17.03 0.76
N GLU A 133 29.33 -17.52 1.87
CA GLU A 133 29.95 -18.57 2.67
C GLU A 133 30.16 -19.85 1.86
N ALA A 134 29.17 -20.29 1.10
CA ALA A 134 29.29 -21.50 0.28
C ALA A 134 30.41 -21.37 -0.77
N SER A 135 30.56 -20.19 -1.38
CA SER A 135 31.66 -19.89 -2.31
C SER A 135 33.01 -19.82 -1.61
N SER A 136 33.10 -19.11 -0.49
CA SER A 136 34.35 -18.96 0.27
C SER A 136 34.85 -20.29 0.85
N ARG A 137 33.96 -21.19 1.27
CA ARG A 137 34.31 -22.53 1.78
C ARG A 137 35.01 -23.41 0.74
N LYS A 138 34.82 -23.17 -0.56
CA LYS A 138 35.50 -23.92 -1.64
C LYS A 138 36.96 -23.47 -1.85
N LEU A 139 37.35 -22.31 -1.32
CA LEU A 139 38.66 -21.71 -1.53
C LEU A 139 39.84 -22.65 -1.20
N PRO A 140 39.85 -23.39 -0.07
CA PRO A 140 40.96 -24.30 0.23
C PRO A 140 41.07 -25.45 -0.78
N GLN A 141 39.93 -25.98 -1.25
CA GLN A 141 39.90 -27.05 -2.25
C GLN A 141 40.48 -26.55 -3.58
N LEU A 142 40.04 -25.37 -4.04
CA LEU A 142 40.56 -24.75 -5.27
C LEU A 142 42.07 -24.45 -5.18
N LYS A 143 42.55 -23.95 -4.03
CA LYS A 143 44.00 -23.71 -3.80
C LYS A 143 44.80 -25.01 -3.84
N ASN A 144 44.27 -26.08 -3.26
CA ASN A 144 44.91 -27.40 -3.31
C ASN A 144 44.96 -27.93 -4.75
N GLU A 145 43.87 -27.82 -5.52
CA GLU A 145 43.82 -28.21 -6.93
C GLU A 145 44.84 -27.45 -7.77
N LEU A 146 44.92 -26.12 -7.60
CA LEU A 146 45.92 -25.28 -8.28
C LEU A 146 47.35 -25.69 -7.92
N SER A 147 47.62 -25.98 -6.64
CA SER A 147 48.94 -26.43 -6.21
C SER A 147 49.34 -27.76 -6.86
N SER A 148 48.40 -28.71 -6.99
CA SER A 148 48.65 -29.99 -7.64
C SER A 148 48.93 -29.81 -9.15
N LEU A 149 48.22 -28.89 -9.79
CA LEU A 149 48.42 -28.54 -11.19
C LEU A 149 49.76 -27.82 -11.42
N GLN A 150 50.21 -27.00 -10.48
CA GLN A 150 51.55 -26.40 -10.53
C GLN A 150 52.65 -27.45 -10.46
N VAL A 151 52.47 -28.53 -9.69
CA VAL A 151 53.40 -29.67 -9.68
C VAL A 151 53.40 -30.37 -11.04
N GLN A 152 52.24 -30.59 -11.66
CA GLN A 152 52.14 -31.16 -13.00
C GLN A 152 52.85 -30.29 -14.06
N LEU A 153 52.66 -28.97 -14.01
CA LEU A 153 53.34 -28.03 -14.91
C LEU A 153 54.86 -28.06 -14.75
N ARG A 154 55.39 -28.24 -13.53
CA ARG A 154 56.83 -28.42 -13.30
C ARG A 154 57.33 -29.73 -13.92
N HIS A 155 56.58 -30.82 -13.78
CA HIS A 155 56.94 -32.09 -14.39
C HIS A 155 56.95 -32.02 -15.93
N LEU A 156 55.98 -31.32 -16.54
CA LEU A 156 55.99 -31.06 -17.98
C LEU A 156 57.23 -30.27 -18.43
N ALA A 157 57.74 -29.35 -17.60
CA ALA A 157 58.97 -28.62 -17.89
C ALA A 157 60.22 -29.53 -17.87
N GLU A 158 60.27 -30.53 -16.98
CA GLU A 158 61.34 -31.55 -16.97
C GLU A 158 61.31 -32.42 -18.25
N LEU A 159 60.11 -32.72 -18.74
CA LEU A 159 59.93 -33.44 -20.01
C LEU A 159 60.32 -32.58 -21.23
N ASP A 160 60.11 -31.26 -21.18
CA ASP A 160 60.60 -30.33 -22.20
C ASP A 160 62.14 -30.36 -22.30
N GLU A 161 62.85 -30.41 -21.17
CA GLU A 161 64.32 -30.58 -21.15
C GLU A 161 64.75 -31.92 -21.76
N THR A 162 64.00 -32.98 -21.47
CA THR A 162 64.24 -34.30 -22.08
C THR A 162 64.04 -34.27 -23.59
N LEU A 163 63.00 -33.60 -24.07
CA LEU A 163 62.72 -33.41 -25.50
C LEU A 163 63.84 -32.60 -26.18
N LEU A 164 64.37 -31.56 -25.53
CA LEU A 164 65.52 -30.80 -26.02
C LEU A 164 66.74 -31.70 -26.20
N GLY A 165 67.08 -32.53 -25.21
CA GLY A 165 68.19 -33.48 -25.31
C GLY A 165 68.00 -34.51 -26.45
N ARG A 166 66.76 -35.00 -26.64
CA ARG A 166 66.43 -35.93 -27.74
C ARG A 166 66.56 -35.27 -29.12
N ARG A 167 66.16 -33.99 -29.24
CA ARG A 167 66.35 -33.21 -30.48
C ARG A 167 67.82 -33.02 -30.82
N GLN A 168 68.66 -32.73 -29.82
CA GLN A 168 70.11 -32.62 -30.01
C GLN A 168 70.72 -33.94 -30.49
N ALA A 169 70.38 -35.06 -29.84
CA ALA A 169 70.82 -36.39 -30.26
C ALA A 169 70.36 -36.74 -31.70
N SER A 170 69.16 -36.32 -32.10
CA SER A 170 68.66 -36.47 -33.47
C SER A 170 69.49 -35.68 -34.48
N GLN A 171 69.90 -34.45 -34.15
CA GLN A 171 70.77 -33.63 -35.00
C GLN A 171 72.18 -34.21 -35.11
N GLU A 172 72.72 -34.76 -34.03
CA GLU A 172 74.02 -35.45 -34.04
C GLU A 172 73.98 -36.69 -34.94
N LEU A 173 72.92 -37.52 -34.83
CA LEU A 173 72.73 -38.69 -35.70
C LEU A 173 72.57 -38.28 -37.17
N LEU A 174 71.82 -37.21 -37.46
CA LEU A 174 71.68 -36.69 -38.82
C LEU A 174 73.03 -36.27 -39.41
N THR A 175 73.88 -35.62 -38.60
CA THR A 175 75.23 -35.23 -39.01
C THR A 175 76.10 -36.46 -39.32
N GLN A 176 76.01 -37.51 -38.49
CA GLN A 176 76.70 -38.79 -38.73
C GLN A 176 76.20 -39.48 -40.01
N VAL A 177 74.89 -39.48 -40.25
CA VAL A 177 74.29 -40.03 -41.48
C VAL A 177 74.83 -39.29 -42.70
N HIS A 178 74.82 -37.96 -42.73
CA HIS A 178 75.37 -37.18 -43.84
C HIS A 178 76.86 -37.43 -44.08
N HIS A 179 77.65 -37.60 -43.02
CA HIS A 179 79.06 -37.97 -43.14
C HIS A 179 79.24 -39.36 -43.77
N LEU A 180 78.48 -40.37 -43.31
CA LEU A 180 78.52 -41.72 -43.88
C LEU A 180 78.02 -41.76 -45.33
N GLU A 181 77.03 -40.92 -45.69
CA GLU A 181 76.57 -40.75 -47.08
C GLU A 181 77.66 -40.14 -47.96
N SER A 182 78.36 -39.12 -47.48
CA SER A 182 79.50 -38.52 -48.20
C SER A 182 80.65 -39.54 -48.36
N ASN A 183 80.94 -40.33 -47.33
CA ASN A 183 81.97 -41.37 -47.42
C ASN A 183 81.57 -42.48 -48.39
N LYS A 184 80.27 -42.83 -48.44
CA LYS A 184 79.74 -43.80 -49.39
C LYS A 184 79.99 -43.34 -50.82
N THR A 185 79.60 -42.10 -51.15
CA THR A 185 79.78 -41.55 -52.51
C THR A 185 81.25 -41.44 -52.88
N GLN A 186 82.11 -41.05 -51.94
CA GLN A 186 83.56 -41.03 -52.14
C GLN A 186 84.11 -42.44 -52.43
N LEU A 187 83.78 -43.45 -51.62
CA LEU A 187 84.23 -44.83 -51.81
C LEU A 187 83.73 -45.43 -53.13
N GLU A 188 82.47 -45.16 -53.52
CA GLU A 188 81.92 -45.57 -54.81
C GLU A 188 82.69 -44.98 -55.99
N GLN A 189 83.02 -43.68 -55.91
CA GLN A 189 83.82 -42.99 -56.91
C GLN A 189 85.24 -43.55 -56.99
N GLU A 190 85.91 -43.73 -55.85
CA GLU A 190 87.27 -44.29 -55.79
C GLU A 190 87.33 -45.75 -56.31
N ILE A 191 86.33 -46.58 -55.99
CA ILE A 191 86.22 -47.95 -56.52
C ILE A 191 86.06 -47.92 -58.04
N LYS A 192 85.23 -47.00 -58.56
CA LYS A 192 85.02 -46.82 -60.00
C LYS A 192 86.30 -46.38 -60.70
N GLU A 193 87.03 -45.42 -60.15
CA GLU A 193 88.34 -44.98 -60.67
C GLU A 193 89.38 -46.10 -60.67
N ILE A 194 89.43 -46.92 -59.61
CA ILE A 194 90.34 -48.09 -59.58
C ILE A 194 89.90 -49.14 -60.60
N GLN A 195 88.59 -49.35 -60.80
CA GLN A 195 88.06 -50.25 -61.80
C GLN A 195 88.45 -49.79 -63.22
N GLU A 196 88.33 -48.50 -63.51
CA GLU A 196 88.74 -47.89 -64.78
C GLU A 196 90.26 -48.08 -64.99
N LYS A 197 91.09 -47.84 -63.95
CA LYS A 197 92.55 -48.10 -63.99
C LYS A 197 92.88 -49.57 -64.25
N LEU A 198 92.19 -50.51 -63.59
CA LEU A 198 92.35 -51.95 -63.80
C LEU A 198 91.94 -52.36 -65.22
N ASN A 199 90.85 -51.81 -65.75
CA ASN A 199 90.40 -52.07 -67.12
C ASN A 199 91.46 -51.60 -68.13
N LEU A 200 92.01 -50.39 -67.95
CA LEU A 200 93.09 -49.86 -68.80
C LEU A 200 94.35 -50.73 -68.78
N LEU A 201 94.73 -51.27 -67.61
CA LEU A 201 95.86 -52.19 -67.46
C LEU A 201 95.61 -53.52 -68.19
N SER A 202 94.40 -54.07 -68.10
CA SER A 202 94.04 -55.36 -68.70
C SER A 202 93.93 -55.36 -70.24
N THR A 203 93.75 -54.18 -70.85
CA THR A 203 93.66 -54.01 -72.30
C THR A 203 95.02 -53.84 -73.00
N GLN A 204 96.12 -53.77 -72.25
CA GLN A 204 97.47 -53.49 -72.78
C GLN A 204 98.22 -54.77 -73.15
N THR A 205 98.79 -54.83 -74.36
CA THR A 205 99.56 -55.97 -74.88
C THR A 205 101.08 -55.76 -74.89
N GLU A 206 101.55 -54.53 -74.61
CA GLU A 206 102.97 -54.15 -74.56
C GLU A 206 103.47 -54.02 -73.10
N ALA A 207 104.76 -54.31 -72.87
CA ALA A 207 105.47 -54.19 -71.59
C ALA A 207 105.70 -52.71 -71.15
N LYS A 208 104.64 -51.90 -71.18
CA LYS A 208 104.63 -50.46 -70.87
C LYS A 208 103.41 -50.10 -70.04
N CYS A 209 103.58 -49.29 -69.00
CA CYS A 209 102.48 -48.86 -68.14
C CYS A 209 101.60 -47.82 -68.84
N PRO A 210 100.28 -48.04 -69.01
CA PRO A 210 99.37 -47.07 -69.65
C PRO A 210 99.04 -45.85 -68.76
N LEU A 211 99.45 -45.84 -67.50
CA LEU A 211 99.16 -44.77 -66.53
C LEU A 211 100.33 -43.78 -66.35
N CYS A 212 101.56 -44.20 -66.63
CA CYS A 212 102.77 -43.39 -66.43
C CYS A 212 103.85 -43.58 -67.51
N GLU A 213 103.55 -44.31 -68.57
CA GLU A 213 104.37 -44.55 -69.78
C GLU A 213 105.75 -45.19 -69.55
N ARG A 214 106.00 -45.72 -68.35
CA ARG A 214 107.28 -46.36 -67.99
C ARG A 214 107.36 -47.80 -68.51
N GLU A 215 108.51 -48.19 -69.05
CA GLU A 215 108.81 -49.58 -69.45
C GLU A 215 108.82 -50.49 -68.20
N LEU A 216 108.02 -51.55 -68.24
CA LEU A 216 107.86 -52.48 -67.12
C LEU A 216 107.85 -53.91 -67.66
N GLU A 217 108.59 -54.81 -67.04
CA GLU A 217 108.50 -56.24 -67.33
C GLU A 217 107.10 -56.79 -66.98
N VAL A 218 106.70 -57.88 -67.63
CA VAL A 218 105.37 -58.53 -67.46
C VAL A 218 105.05 -58.82 -65.99
N GLU A 219 106.07 -59.08 -65.17
CA GLU A 219 105.95 -59.29 -63.71
C GLU A 219 105.63 -57.99 -62.94
N GLY A 220 106.17 -56.85 -63.37
CA GLY A 220 105.88 -55.54 -62.80
C GLY A 220 104.46 -55.06 -63.06
N LEU A 221 103.89 -55.38 -64.24
CA LEU A 221 102.48 -55.11 -64.56
C LEU A 221 101.52 -55.95 -63.68
N LYS A 222 101.79 -57.25 -63.52
CA LYS A 222 101.00 -58.14 -62.64
C LYS A 222 101.03 -57.69 -61.18
N LEU A 223 102.16 -57.18 -60.70
CA LEU A 223 102.28 -56.64 -59.34
C LEU A 223 101.42 -55.39 -59.14
N ILE A 224 101.35 -54.51 -60.14
CA ILE A 224 100.51 -53.29 -60.10
C ILE A 224 99.02 -53.65 -60.19
N GLU A 225 98.64 -54.59 -61.06
CA GLU A 225 97.27 -55.12 -61.13
C GLU A 225 96.83 -55.74 -59.80
N THR A 226 97.69 -56.55 -59.18
CA THR A 226 97.41 -57.16 -57.86
C THR A 226 97.20 -56.08 -56.80
N LYS A 227 98.05 -55.06 -56.75
CA LYS A 227 97.90 -53.93 -55.80
C LYS A 227 96.59 -53.16 -55.99
N TYR A 228 96.21 -52.84 -57.23
CA TYR A 228 94.95 -52.17 -57.50
C TYR A 228 93.74 -53.08 -57.25
N ALA A 229 93.85 -54.39 -57.49
CA ALA A 229 92.81 -55.35 -57.16
C ALA A 229 92.61 -55.48 -55.65
N ASP A 230 93.69 -55.51 -54.87
CA ASP A 230 93.67 -55.52 -53.40
C ASP A 230 93.11 -54.20 -52.84
N ASP A 231 93.50 -53.04 -53.39
CA ASP A 231 92.97 -51.74 -53.00
C ASP A 231 91.46 -51.64 -53.30
N ARG A 232 91.02 -52.09 -54.49
CA ARG A 232 89.59 -52.18 -54.84
C ARG A 232 88.82 -53.08 -53.88
N HIS A 233 89.39 -54.23 -53.53
CA HIS A 233 88.76 -55.16 -52.59
C HIS A 233 88.68 -54.57 -51.19
N SER A 234 89.74 -53.91 -50.72
CA SER A 234 89.78 -53.18 -49.46
C SER A 234 88.72 -52.07 -49.40
N LYS A 235 88.65 -51.20 -50.41
CA LYS A 235 87.64 -50.14 -50.50
C LYS A 235 86.22 -50.68 -50.64
N SER A 236 86.02 -51.79 -51.36
CA SER A 236 84.73 -52.47 -51.43
C SER A 236 84.28 -53.01 -50.07
N ASN A 237 85.21 -53.53 -49.25
CA ASN A 237 84.90 -53.93 -47.89
C ASN A 237 84.58 -52.72 -47.00
N SER A 238 85.34 -51.63 -47.10
CA SER A 238 85.04 -50.36 -46.42
C SER A 238 83.66 -49.82 -46.81
N LEU A 239 83.28 -49.91 -48.10
CA LEU A 239 81.96 -49.50 -48.59
C LEU A 239 80.85 -50.35 -47.96
N LYS A 240 81.04 -51.67 -47.87
CA LYS A 240 80.06 -52.57 -47.20
C LYS A 240 79.92 -52.25 -45.71
N LEU A 241 81.04 -52.01 -45.01
CA LEU A 241 81.01 -51.62 -43.60
C LEU A 241 80.30 -50.28 -43.40
N ASN A 242 80.63 -49.28 -44.24
CA ASN A 242 79.99 -47.97 -44.23
C ASN A 242 78.48 -48.06 -44.53
N GLN A 243 78.06 -48.94 -45.45
CA GLN A 243 76.65 -49.18 -45.76
C GLN A 243 75.89 -49.77 -44.57
N VAL A 244 76.47 -50.76 -43.87
CA VAL A 244 75.86 -51.35 -42.66
C VAL A 244 75.72 -50.30 -41.54
N GLU A 245 76.76 -49.48 -41.33
CA GLU A 245 76.72 -48.41 -40.33
C GLU A 245 75.71 -47.32 -40.70
N LEU A 246 75.62 -46.96 -41.99
CA LEU A 246 74.65 -46.00 -42.50
C LEU A 246 73.20 -46.47 -42.27
N ASP A 247 72.89 -47.72 -42.60
CA ASP A 247 71.54 -48.28 -42.42
C ASP A 247 71.16 -48.36 -40.93
N LYS A 248 72.12 -48.72 -40.07
CA LYS A 248 71.93 -48.67 -38.61
C LYS A 248 71.67 -47.25 -38.12
N LYS A 249 72.42 -46.26 -38.58
CA LYS A 249 72.26 -44.86 -38.16
C LYS A 249 70.97 -44.23 -38.67
N LYS A 250 70.52 -44.59 -39.88
CA LYS A 250 69.22 -44.17 -40.43
C LYS A 250 68.05 -44.72 -39.63
N THR A 251 68.09 -46.01 -39.27
CA THR A 251 67.03 -46.61 -38.44
C THR A 251 67.00 -46.03 -37.02
N GLU A 252 68.17 -45.78 -36.41
CA GLU A 252 68.27 -45.06 -35.13
C GLU A 252 67.65 -43.65 -35.23
N LEU A 253 68.00 -42.89 -36.27
CA LEU A 253 67.46 -41.54 -36.51
C LEU A 253 65.94 -41.55 -36.69
N GLU A 254 65.40 -42.41 -37.55
CA GLU A 254 63.95 -42.51 -37.79
C GLU A 254 63.17 -42.86 -36.51
N SER A 255 63.74 -43.74 -35.66
CA SER A 255 63.12 -44.09 -34.38
C SER A 255 63.10 -42.89 -33.42
N LEU A 256 64.21 -42.16 -33.35
CA LEU A 256 64.35 -41.00 -32.47
C LEU A 256 63.49 -39.82 -32.93
N GLU A 257 63.39 -39.56 -34.23
CA GLU A 257 62.52 -38.51 -34.80
C GLU A 257 61.04 -38.80 -34.52
N LYS A 258 60.63 -40.07 -34.57
CA LYS A 258 59.28 -40.49 -34.18
C LYS A 258 59.03 -40.26 -32.70
N GLU A 259 59.97 -40.64 -31.82
CA GLU A 259 59.89 -40.37 -30.38
C GLU A 259 59.78 -38.86 -30.10
N VAL A 260 60.63 -38.04 -30.72
CA VAL A 260 60.61 -36.57 -30.58
C VAL A 260 59.27 -35.99 -31.03
N SER A 261 58.73 -36.46 -32.15
CA SER A 261 57.46 -35.96 -32.68
C SER A 261 56.28 -36.32 -31.77
N GLN A 262 56.26 -37.54 -31.22
CA GLN A 262 55.24 -37.99 -30.29
C GLN A 262 55.31 -37.24 -28.95
N LEU A 263 56.51 -37.10 -28.40
CA LEU A 263 56.73 -36.35 -27.15
C LEU A 263 56.38 -34.87 -27.30
N ASP A 264 56.77 -34.21 -28.40
CA ASP A 264 56.44 -32.81 -28.66
C ASP A 264 54.92 -32.59 -28.81
N ALA A 265 54.21 -33.49 -29.50
CA ALA A 265 52.76 -33.41 -29.64
C ALA A 265 52.05 -33.60 -28.29
N GLY A 266 52.47 -34.59 -27.50
CA GLY A 266 51.93 -34.85 -26.17
C GLY A 266 52.15 -33.68 -25.22
N LEU A 267 53.38 -33.15 -25.16
CA LEU A 267 53.72 -32.01 -24.30
C LEU A 267 52.93 -30.75 -24.66
N LYS A 268 52.77 -30.44 -25.95
CA LYS A 268 51.95 -29.30 -26.39
C LYS A 268 50.50 -29.43 -25.93
N GLN A 269 49.91 -30.62 -26.07
CA GLN A 269 48.54 -30.89 -25.66
C GLN A 269 48.37 -30.80 -24.14
N ASP A 270 49.25 -31.45 -23.38
CA ASP A 270 49.18 -31.49 -21.91
C ASP A 270 49.42 -30.11 -21.32
N ARG A 271 50.37 -29.35 -21.87
CA ARG A 271 50.63 -27.96 -21.45
C ARG A 271 49.44 -27.05 -21.71
N ALA A 272 48.82 -27.14 -22.88
CA ALA A 272 47.63 -26.34 -23.19
C ALA A 272 46.46 -26.67 -22.25
N SER A 273 46.24 -27.96 -21.97
CA SER A 273 45.23 -28.43 -21.02
C SER A 273 45.49 -27.94 -19.60
N ALA A 274 46.74 -28.06 -19.12
CA ALA A 274 47.13 -27.64 -17.78
C ALA A 274 47.07 -26.11 -17.62
N GLN A 275 47.52 -25.33 -18.62
CA GLN A 275 47.44 -23.88 -18.59
C GLN A 275 45.98 -23.38 -18.58
N SER A 276 45.10 -23.99 -19.39
CA SER A 276 43.68 -23.67 -19.41
C SER A 276 43.02 -23.93 -18.05
N LYS A 277 43.26 -25.11 -17.46
CA LYS A 277 42.78 -25.44 -16.11
C LYS A 277 43.32 -24.49 -15.05
N ALA A 278 44.59 -24.11 -15.12
CA ALA A 278 45.20 -23.19 -14.17
C ALA A 278 44.57 -21.80 -14.23
N SER A 279 44.23 -21.32 -15.44
CA SER A 279 43.52 -20.06 -15.64
C SER A 279 42.14 -20.08 -14.98
N ILE A 280 41.34 -21.14 -15.25
CA ILE A 280 40.00 -21.31 -14.67
C ILE A 280 40.09 -21.37 -13.13
N LEU A 281 40.99 -22.18 -12.58
CA LEU A 281 41.18 -22.29 -11.14
C LEU A 281 41.61 -20.96 -10.50
N SER A 282 42.51 -20.23 -11.15
CA SER A 282 42.97 -18.92 -10.65
C SER A 282 41.82 -17.91 -10.62
N GLN A 283 40.97 -17.89 -11.65
CA GLN A 283 39.76 -17.06 -11.66
C GLN A 283 38.80 -17.46 -10.53
N SER A 284 38.50 -18.75 -10.39
CA SER A 284 37.61 -19.23 -9.32
C SER A 284 38.15 -18.96 -7.91
N ILE A 285 39.47 -18.99 -7.72
CA ILE A 285 40.13 -18.57 -6.48
C ILE A 285 39.90 -17.07 -6.21
N SER A 286 40.12 -16.23 -7.21
CA SER A 286 39.87 -14.78 -7.09
C SER A 286 38.42 -14.48 -6.73
N GLU A 287 37.46 -15.13 -7.39
CA GLU A 287 36.03 -14.99 -7.10
C GLU A 287 35.67 -15.46 -5.68
N ALA A 288 36.27 -16.55 -5.21
CA ALA A 288 36.05 -17.06 -3.85
C ALA A 288 36.71 -16.19 -2.77
N GLU A 289 37.85 -15.55 -3.06
CA GLU A 289 38.49 -14.56 -2.18
C GLU A 289 37.67 -13.27 -2.10
N GLU A 290 37.20 -12.75 -3.24
CA GLU A 290 36.26 -11.62 -3.28
C GLU A 290 34.97 -11.92 -2.53
N ALA A 291 34.43 -13.13 -2.67
CA ALA A 291 33.27 -13.56 -1.90
C ALA A 291 33.53 -13.54 -0.39
N GLY A 292 34.73 -13.92 0.05
CA GLY A 292 35.16 -13.83 1.45
C GLY A 292 35.23 -12.38 1.96
N ASN A 293 35.68 -11.44 1.14
CA ASN A 293 35.69 -10.02 1.49
C ASN A 293 34.27 -9.46 1.63
N ARG A 294 33.41 -9.70 0.63
CA ARG A 294 32.00 -9.30 0.65
C ARG A 294 31.22 -9.93 1.79
N LEU A 295 31.56 -11.17 2.17
CA LEU A 295 30.95 -11.85 3.31
C LEU A 295 31.15 -11.07 4.62
N ASN A 296 32.33 -10.49 4.83
CA ASN A 296 32.59 -9.69 6.02
C ASN A 296 31.78 -8.38 6.03
N GLU A 297 31.59 -7.76 4.88
CA GLU A 297 30.77 -6.56 4.73
C GLU A 297 29.29 -6.87 5.02
N GLU A 298 28.74 -7.93 4.42
CA GLU A 298 27.36 -8.34 4.65
C GLU A 298 27.11 -8.77 6.11
N ARG A 299 28.09 -9.41 6.77
CA ARG A 299 28.00 -9.72 8.20
C ARG A 299 27.95 -8.49 9.09
N LYS A 300 28.70 -7.43 8.75
CA LYS A 300 28.60 -6.14 9.46
C LYS A 300 27.23 -5.52 9.27
N ARG A 301 26.74 -5.48 8.03
CA ARG A 301 25.41 -4.98 7.71
C ARG A 301 24.31 -5.76 8.45
N LEU A 302 24.42 -7.08 8.52
CA LEU A 302 23.48 -7.91 9.27
C LEU A 302 23.50 -7.54 10.76
N ALA A 303 24.69 -7.39 11.35
CA ALA A 303 24.82 -7.01 12.76
C ALA A 303 24.24 -5.61 13.04
N GLU A 304 24.42 -4.65 12.14
CA GLU A 304 23.80 -3.32 12.23
C GLU A 304 22.27 -3.42 12.19
N ILE A 305 21.70 -4.22 11.28
CA ILE A 305 20.26 -4.45 11.21
C ILE A 305 19.73 -5.12 12.49
N GLU A 306 20.46 -6.11 13.02
CA GLU A 306 20.11 -6.79 14.27
C GLU A 306 20.17 -5.85 15.48
N GLU A 307 21.17 -4.96 15.53
CA GLU A 307 21.23 -3.90 16.53
C GLU A 307 20.00 -3.01 16.43
N HIS A 308 19.66 -2.54 15.22
CA HIS A 308 18.52 -1.67 15.02
C HIS A 308 17.19 -2.31 15.45
N LEU A 309 16.99 -3.58 15.07
CA LEU A 309 15.82 -4.35 15.48
C LEU A 309 15.75 -4.55 17.00
N SER A 310 16.89 -4.80 17.65
CA SER A 310 16.95 -5.03 19.10
C SER A 310 16.68 -3.76 19.91
N ARG A 311 17.22 -2.62 19.46
CA ARG A 311 17.03 -1.30 20.08
C ARG A 311 15.67 -0.69 19.74
N LYS A 312 14.98 -1.27 18.75
CA LYS A 312 13.73 -0.75 18.17
C LYS A 312 13.88 0.69 17.67
N ASP A 313 15.08 1.07 17.25
CA ASP A 313 15.43 2.43 16.82
C ASP A 313 15.10 2.68 15.33
N PHE A 314 13.99 2.11 14.88
CA PHE A 314 13.40 2.33 13.57
C PHE A 314 12.11 3.12 13.71
N ALA A 315 11.81 3.98 12.72
CA ALA A 315 10.64 4.86 12.76
C ALA A 315 10.55 5.68 14.08
N THR A 316 11.69 6.18 14.56
CA THR A 316 11.79 6.86 15.88
C THR A 316 10.97 8.15 15.95
N ILE A 317 10.78 8.82 14.81
CA ILE A 317 9.94 10.01 14.69
C ILE A 317 8.47 9.61 14.89
N GLU A 318 8.03 8.54 14.21
CA GLU A 318 6.68 8.02 14.31
C GLU A 318 6.38 7.44 15.69
N GLN A 319 7.35 6.74 16.31
CA GLN A 319 7.22 6.23 17.68
C GLN A 319 7.02 7.37 18.69
N ARG A 320 7.79 8.46 18.58
CA ARG A 320 7.61 9.63 19.46
C ARG A 320 6.25 10.30 19.23
N ALA A 321 5.85 10.48 17.98
CA ALA A 321 4.54 11.04 17.66
C ALA A 321 3.39 10.16 18.19
N LEU A 322 3.59 8.83 18.18
CA LEU A 322 2.63 7.89 18.76
C LEU A 322 2.53 8.05 20.28
N GLU A 323 3.66 8.16 20.98
CA GLU A 323 3.69 8.40 22.43
C GLU A 323 3.01 9.72 22.82
N GLU A 324 3.26 10.80 22.07
CA GLU A 324 2.61 12.10 22.27
C GLU A 324 1.09 11.99 22.09
N LEU A 325 0.66 11.31 21.02
CA LEU A 325 -0.77 11.11 20.72
C LEU A 325 -1.46 10.21 21.74
N GLU A 326 -0.80 9.16 22.22
CA GLU A 326 -1.30 8.32 23.31
C GLU A 326 -1.47 9.14 24.60
N GLY A 327 -0.57 10.08 24.86
CA GLY A 327 -0.74 11.08 25.93
C GLY A 327 -1.99 11.93 25.74
N GLU A 328 -2.20 12.49 24.55
CA GLU A 328 -3.39 13.30 24.23
C GLU A 328 -4.70 12.49 24.40
N LEU A 329 -4.72 11.21 23.99
CA LEU A 329 -5.87 10.33 24.18
C LEU A 329 -6.18 10.08 25.66
N VAL A 330 -5.16 9.91 26.49
CA VAL A 330 -5.31 9.76 27.94
C VAL A 330 -5.82 11.04 28.58
N GLU A 331 -5.28 12.20 28.20
CA GLU A 331 -5.71 13.51 28.69
C GLU A 331 -7.15 13.85 28.29
N LEU A 332 -7.57 13.44 27.09
CA LEU A 332 -8.94 13.63 26.60
C LEU A 332 -9.97 12.88 27.48
N ALA A 333 -9.55 11.76 28.08
CA ALA A 333 -10.31 10.97 29.06
C ALA A 333 -11.78 10.73 28.65
N TYR A 334 -12.00 10.45 27.36
CA TYR A 334 -13.35 10.25 26.82
C TYR A 334 -13.89 8.88 27.24
N ASP A 335 -15.02 8.89 27.96
CA ASP A 335 -15.74 7.67 28.35
C ASP A 335 -16.99 7.47 27.47
N PRO A 336 -17.04 6.43 26.62
CA PRO A 336 -18.20 6.14 25.78
C PRO A 336 -19.44 5.74 26.58
N GLN A 337 -19.29 5.11 27.76
CA GLN A 337 -20.44 4.73 28.59
C GLN A 337 -21.11 5.97 29.20
N GLN A 338 -20.30 6.86 29.77
CA GLN A 338 -20.79 8.14 30.29
C GLN A 338 -21.52 8.96 29.22
N HIS A 339 -20.98 8.99 28.00
CA HIS A 339 -21.62 9.70 26.89
C HIS A 339 -22.98 9.10 26.53
N GLU A 340 -23.09 7.77 26.47
CA GLU A 340 -24.37 7.12 26.18
C GLU A 340 -25.40 7.37 27.29
N GLU A 341 -25.02 7.31 28.56
CA GLU A 341 -25.91 7.61 29.69
C GLU A 341 -26.46 9.05 29.62
N ILE A 342 -25.60 10.02 29.29
CA ILE A 342 -25.99 11.43 29.14
C ILE A 342 -26.91 11.62 27.94
N ARG A 343 -26.67 10.93 26.82
CA ARG A 343 -27.57 10.93 25.65
C ARG A 343 -28.95 10.39 26.01
N GLN A 344 -29.02 9.26 26.70
CA GLN A 344 -30.30 8.69 27.15
C GLN A 344 -31.03 9.63 28.11
N ARG A 345 -30.31 10.26 29.04
CA ARG A 345 -30.88 11.27 29.93
C ARG A 345 -31.41 12.48 29.17
N LEU A 346 -30.71 12.93 28.12
CA LEU A 346 -31.15 14.05 27.28
C LEU A 346 -32.48 13.73 26.57
N ILE A 347 -32.61 12.53 26.01
CA ILE A 347 -33.85 12.06 25.37
C ILE A 347 -35.02 12.09 26.37
N ASN A 348 -34.80 11.58 27.58
CA ASN A 348 -35.83 11.57 28.62
C ASN A 348 -36.24 12.99 29.08
N LEU A 349 -35.33 13.95 29.05
CA LEU A 349 -35.59 15.33 29.47
C LEU A 349 -36.21 16.19 28.35
N GLN A 350 -36.20 15.72 27.10
CA GLN A 350 -36.76 16.42 25.94
C GLN A 350 -38.27 16.74 26.11
N GLN A 351 -38.98 15.92 26.89
CA GLN A 351 -40.40 16.12 27.21
C GLN A 351 -40.72 17.47 27.89
N TYR A 352 -39.73 18.16 28.47
CA TYR A 352 -39.91 19.46 29.14
C TYR A 352 -39.76 20.66 28.19
N GLU A 353 -39.33 20.48 26.94
CA GLU A 353 -39.16 21.60 25.98
C GLU A 353 -40.48 22.26 25.57
N GLU A 354 -41.49 21.47 25.20
CA GLU A 354 -42.82 21.99 24.82
C GLU A 354 -43.58 22.60 26.02
N PRO A 355 -43.67 21.93 27.18
CA PRO A 355 -44.28 22.53 28.38
C PRO A 355 -43.60 23.83 28.79
N LYS A 356 -42.28 23.96 28.66
CA LYS A 356 -41.58 25.21 28.99
C LYS A 356 -41.98 26.35 28.05
N ARG A 357 -42.08 26.11 26.75
CA ARG A 357 -42.55 27.12 25.78
C ARG A 357 -43.99 27.55 26.07
N ARG A 358 -44.90 26.60 26.31
CA ARG A 358 -46.29 26.89 26.66
C ARG A 358 -46.41 27.64 27.99
N LEU A 359 -45.56 27.34 28.96
CA LEU A 359 -45.53 28.01 30.26
C LEU A 359 -45.10 29.48 30.13
N GLU A 360 -44.12 29.77 29.28
CA GLU A 360 -43.70 31.14 28.98
C GLU A 360 -44.79 31.93 28.27
N GLU A 361 -45.51 31.30 27.34
CA GLU A 361 -46.69 31.88 26.68
C GLU A 361 -47.82 32.15 27.67
N ALA A 362 -48.19 31.16 28.49
CA ALA A 362 -49.20 31.30 29.55
C ALA A 362 -48.84 32.46 30.51
N GLY A 363 -47.58 32.56 30.92
CA GLY A 363 -47.11 33.65 31.78
C GLY A 363 -47.23 35.04 31.14
N ARG A 364 -47.14 35.15 29.81
CA ARG A 364 -47.32 36.43 29.09
C ARG A 364 -48.80 36.80 28.90
N LEU A 365 -49.65 35.81 28.63
CA LEU A 365 -51.03 36.03 28.22
C LEU A 365 -52.06 35.93 29.35
N ILE A 366 -51.73 35.31 30.49
CA ILE A 366 -52.70 35.06 31.58
C ILE A 366 -53.39 36.32 32.10
N ASN A 367 -52.67 37.46 32.20
CA ASN A 367 -53.28 38.71 32.65
C ASN A 367 -54.24 39.28 31.59
N GLN A 368 -53.92 39.11 30.31
CA GLN A 368 -54.80 39.54 29.22
C GLN A 368 -56.08 38.70 29.19
N GLU A 369 -55.96 37.39 29.41
CA GLU A 369 -57.12 36.50 29.55
C GLU A 369 -57.96 36.83 30.79
N LYS A 370 -57.33 37.13 31.93
CA LYS A 370 -58.05 37.58 33.14
C LYS A 370 -58.85 38.86 32.90
N GLU A 371 -58.26 39.84 32.22
CA GLU A 371 -58.96 41.06 31.84
C GLU A 371 -60.06 40.80 30.81
N ALA A 372 -59.85 39.88 29.86
CA ALA A 372 -60.85 39.50 28.86
C ALA A 372 -62.06 38.83 29.52
N VAL A 373 -61.85 37.92 30.48
CA VAL A 373 -62.92 37.35 31.30
C VAL A 373 -63.67 38.45 32.05
N SER A 374 -62.96 39.32 32.78
CA SER A 374 -63.60 40.40 33.55
C SER A 374 -64.47 41.30 32.67
N ARG A 375 -63.95 41.72 31.50
CA ARG A 375 -64.71 42.55 30.56
C ARG A 375 -65.93 41.83 29.97
N ALA A 376 -65.77 40.55 29.63
CA ALA A 376 -66.86 39.75 29.06
C ALA A 376 -67.95 39.46 30.12
N GLU A 377 -67.57 39.22 31.37
CA GLU A 377 -68.49 39.03 32.50
C GLU A 377 -69.24 40.33 32.84
N GLU A 378 -68.55 41.47 32.87
CA GLU A 378 -69.17 42.79 33.04
C GLU A 378 -70.20 43.06 31.94
N ALA A 379 -69.83 42.86 30.68
CA ALA A 379 -70.74 43.04 29.54
C ALA A 379 -71.95 42.07 29.60
N ALA A 380 -71.73 40.80 29.95
CA ALA A 380 -72.82 39.84 30.14
C ALA A 380 -73.75 40.25 31.29
N GLN A 381 -73.19 40.75 32.40
CA GLN A 381 -73.97 41.18 33.56
C GLN A 381 -74.81 42.43 33.28
N GLU A 382 -74.26 43.41 32.55
CA GLU A 382 -75.00 44.59 32.07
C GLU A 382 -76.18 44.17 31.17
N LEU A 383 -75.94 43.25 30.23
CA LEU A 383 -76.99 42.71 29.36
C LEU A 383 -78.06 41.93 30.13
N ARG A 384 -77.69 41.16 31.17
CA ARG A 384 -78.65 40.48 32.06
C ARG A 384 -79.54 41.47 32.81
N HIS A 385 -78.95 42.53 33.35
CA HIS A 385 -79.72 43.58 34.03
C HIS A 385 -80.65 44.33 33.07
N SER A 386 -80.18 44.63 31.85
CA SER A 386 -81.02 45.23 30.80
C SER A 386 -82.16 44.30 30.40
N LEU A 387 -81.87 43.01 30.20
CA LEU A 387 -82.87 42.00 29.84
C LEU A 387 -83.91 41.80 30.95
N GLU A 388 -83.49 41.85 32.23
CA GLU A 388 -84.41 41.79 33.37
C GLU A 388 -85.33 43.02 33.41
N ALA A 389 -84.78 44.22 33.23
CA ALA A 389 -85.55 45.46 33.16
C ALA A 389 -86.53 45.47 31.97
N ASP A 390 -86.10 45.01 30.80
CA ASP A 390 -86.95 44.89 29.61
C ASP A 390 -88.05 43.84 29.80
N ASN A 391 -87.75 42.72 30.46
CA ASN A 391 -88.74 41.70 30.79
C ASN A 391 -89.78 42.20 31.80
N GLN A 392 -89.37 42.95 32.83
CA GLN A 392 -90.28 43.60 33.78
C GLN A 392 -91.18 44.62 33.06
N LYS A 393 -90.63 45.41 32.15
CA LYS A 393 -91.39 46.37 31.32
C LYS A 393 -92.35 45.67 30.35
N ARG A 394 -91.94 44.52 29.79
CA ARG A 394 -92.81 43.68 28.95
C ARG A 394 -93.98 43.13 29.78
N GLN A 395 -93.72 42.66 31.00
CA GLN A 395 -94.76 42.19 31.91
C GLN A 395 -95.74 43.32 32.29
N SER A 396 -95.24 44.50 32.68
CA SER A 396 -96.10 45.63 33.02
C SER A 396 -96.96 46.09 31.84
N LEU A 397 -96.38 46.21 30.64
CA LEU A 397 -97.12 46.53 29.43
C LEU A 397 -98.13 45.44 29.06
N GLY A 398 -97.78 44.16 29.26
CA GLY A 398 -98.69 43.03 29.07
C GLY A 398 -99.86 43.01 30.04
N GLU A 399 -99.62 43.32 31.32
CA GLU A 399 -100.65 43.47 32.35
C GLU A 399 -101.57 44.66 32.07
N GLU A 400 -101.01 45.82 31.70
CA GLU A 400 -101.79 46.99 31.29
C GLU A 400 -102.66 46.71 30.07
N LEU A 401 -102.13 45.99 29.06
CA LEU A 401 -102.89 45.54 27.89
C LEU A 401 -103.98 44.51 28.24
N ASN A 402 -103.82 43.72 29.30
CA ASN A 402 -104.81 42.74 29.78
C ASN A 402 -105.88 43.36 30.70
N GLN A 403 -105.59 44.48 31.37
CA GLN A 403 -106.54 45.22 32.22
C GLN A 403 -107.45 46.15 31.40
N LEU A 404 -106.97 46.67 30.27
CA LEU A 404 -107.72 47.58 29.40
C LEU A 404 -109.04 47.02 28.84
N PRO A 405 -109.19 45.73 28.47
CA PRO A 405 -110.47 45.16 28.06
C PRO A 405 -111.50 45.03 29.19
N ARG A 406 -111.07 44.94 30.46
CA ARG A 406 -111.97 44.79 31.62
C ARG A 406 -112.59 46.09 32.09
N LEU A 407 -111.96 47.23 31.77
CA LEU A 407 -112.50 48.56 32.09
C LEU A 407 -113.58 49.04 31.10
N VAL A 408 -113.80 48.31 30.00
CA VAL A 408 -114.81 48.61 28.97
C VAL A 408 -116.11 47.82 29.18
N ASP A 409 -116.09 46.69 29.90
CA ASP A 409 -117.31 45.97 30.30
C ASP A 409 -117.98 46.58 31.56
N ASP A 410 -117.25 47.42 32.32
CA ASP A 410 -117.73 48.10 33.54
C ASP A 410 -118.05 49.60 33.33
N LEU A 411 -118.17 50.06 32.08
CA LEU A 411 -118.62 51.42 31.70
C LEU A 411 -119.82 51.40 30.77
#